data_AF-A0A8J5KUE4-F1
#
_entry.id   AF-A0A8J5KUE4-F1
#
_cell.length_a   1.000
_cell.length_b   1.000
_cell.length_c   1.000
_cell.angle_alpha   90.00
_cell.angle_beta   90.00
_cell.angle_gamma   90.00
#
_symmetry.space_group_name_H-M   'P 1'
#
loop_
_entity.id
_entity.type
_entity.pdbx_description
1 polymer ?
#
loop_
_entity_poly.entity_id
_entity_poly.type
_entity_poly.pdbx_seq_one_letter_code
_entity_poly.pdbx_strand_id
1 'polypeptide(L)'
;MSAWRETATVSLVWKAKRLLRIGSERKLREAIRVVNVLTNDLIHKRRKLGCANDHDLLLRHDDEYLRNIVVSFLLAGRDIGASALTKSFFWLLARHVEVSGPMREKINRALSGSGEAVIVTVNKMRDMQYVHVAIFESMQIFPSVQFDSKFCTADNVLLDGMVVRRGTRVTYHTYTMGWMEEL
;
A
#
# COMPACT_ATOMS: atom_id res chain seq x y z
N MET A 1 5.32 9.91 10.38
CA MET A 1 6.70 9.45 10.58
C MET A 1 7.57 10.14 9.55
N SER A 2 8.02 11.34 9.90
CA SER A 2 8.61 12.34 9.01
C SER A 2 10.15 12.31 9.04
N ALA A 3 10.73 12.22 7.85
CA ALA A 3 11.89 13.02 7.42
C ALA A 3 13.21 12.96 8.23
N TRP A 4 13.66 11.78 8.68
CA TRP A 4 15.03 11.59 9.22
C TRP A 4 15.80 10.43 8.58
N ARG A 5 15.53 10.13 7.30
CA ARG A 5 16.18 9.01 6.57
C ARG A 5 17.33 9.42 5.66
N GLU A 6 17.96 10.55 5.92
CA GLU A 6 19.23 10.90 5.29
C GLU A 6 20.26 11.19 6.36
N THR A 7 21.14 10.21 6.58
CA THR A 7 22.57 10.38 6.84
C THR A 7 23.17 8.99 7.10
N ALA A 8 24.36 8.74 6.55
CA ALA A 8 25.03 7.44 6.46
C ALA A 8 25.22 6.70 7.80
N THR A 9 25.02 7.37 8.94
CA THR A 9 25.09 6.81 10.31
C THR A 9 24.04 5.73 10.54
N VAL A 10 22.85 5.83 9.95
CA VAL A 10 21.79 4.83 10.09
C VAL A 10 22.19 3.51 9.44
N SER A 11 22.97 3.50 8.35
CA SER A 11 23.40 2.26 7.69
C SER A 11 24.35 1.45 8.56
N LEU A 12 25.32 2.08 9.22
CA LEU A 12 26.25 1.41 10.13
C LEU A 12 25.57 1.00 11.44
N VAL A 13 24.75 1.88 12.03
CA VAL A 13 23.98 1.54 13.25
C VAL A 13 22.95 0.45 12.96
N TRP A 14 22.32 0.44 11.80
CA TRP A 14 21.41 -0.62 11.37
C TRP A 14 22.16 -1.91 11.05
N LYS A 15 23.29 -1.86 10.34
CA LYS A 15 24.15 -3.05 10.12
C LYS A 15 24.68 -3.61 11.44
N ALA A 16 25.04 -2.75 12.40
CA ALA A 16 25.47 -3.15 13.74
C ALA A 16 24.31 -3.70 14.55
N LYS A 17 23.12 -3.08 14.54
CA LYS A 17 21.90 -3.63 15.16
C LYS A 17 21.49 -4.97 14.54
N ARG A 18 21.70 -5.12 13.23
CA ARG A 18 21.49 -6.35 12.46
C ARG A 18 22.47 -7.45 12.82
N LEU A 19 23.73 -7.10 12.98
CA LEU A 19 24.78 -8.02 13.40
C LEU A 19 24.61 -8.43 14.87
N LEU A 20 24.28 -7.47 15.74
CA LEU A 20 24.14 -7.66 17.19
C LEU A 20 22.79 -8.28 17.61
N ARG A 21 21.83 -8.46 16.68
CA ARG A 21 20.51 -9.09 16.94
C ARG A 21 19.72 -8.44 18.09
N ILE A 22 19.87 -7.14 18.31
CA ILE A 22 19.27 -6.44 19.46
C ILE A 22 17.92 -5.81 19.10
N GLY A 23 16.92 -6.03 19.97
CA GLY A 23 15.67 -5.27 20.04
C GLY A 23 14.75 -5.43 18.83
N SER A 24 14.65 -4.38 18.01
CA SER A 24 13.71 -4.28 16.88
C SER A 24 13.98 -5.31 15.78
N GLU A 25 15.24 -5.67 15.57
CA GLU A 25 15.68 -6.68 14.60
C GLU A 25 15.21 -8.09 14.98
N ARG A 26 15.22 -8.41 16.26
CA ARG A 26 14.73 -9.68 16.79
C ARG A 26 13.21 -9.78 16.65
N LYS A 27 12.48 -8.73 17.04
CA LYS A 27 11.02 -8.64 16.86
C LYS A 27 10.61 -8.76 15.39
N LEU A 28 11.34 -8.09 14.48
CA LEU A 28 11.11 -8.21 13.05
C LEU A 28 11.33 -9.65 12.55
N ARG A 29 12.41 -10.31 12.99
CA ARG A 29 12.69 -11.69 12.60
C ARG A 29 11.66 -12.68 13.14
N GLU A 30 11.19 -12.48 14.36
CA GLU A 30 10.10 -13.26 14.95
C GLU A 30 8.79 -13.05 14.17
N ALA A 31 8.46 -11.80 13.83
CA ALA A 31 7.29 -11.49 12.99
C ALA A 31 7.38 -12.13 11.60
N ILE A 32 8.54 -12.02 10.93
CA ILE A 32 8.79 -12.69 9.63
C ILE A 32 8.62 -14.20 9.78
N ARG A 33 9.10 -14.79 10.88
CA ARG A 33 8.97 -16.23 11.13
C ARG A 33 7.51 -16.65 11.30
N VAL A 34 6.71 -15.90 12.06
CA VAL A 34 5.27 -16.15 12.23
C VAL A 34 4.53 -16.03 10.90
N VAL A 35 4.80 -14.98 10.13
CA VAL A 35 4.19 -14.77 8.80
C VAL A 35 4.56 -15.90 7.84
N ASN A 36 5.82 -16.36 7.87
CA ASN A 36 6.27 -17.48 7.03
C ASN A 36 5.54 -18.79 7.37
N VAL A 37 5.33 -19.09 8.66
CA VAL A 37 4.58 -20.28 9.10
C VAL A 37 3.13 -20.19 8.60
N LEU A 38 2.45 -19.06 8.82
CA LEU A 38 1.07 -18.86 8.38
C LEU A 38 0.92 -18.94 6.85
N THR A 39 1.89 -18.39 6.11
CA THR A 39 1.88 -18.42 4.65
C THR A 39 2.09 -19.84 4.13
N ASN A 40 3.00 -20.61 4.73
CA ASN A 40 3.19 -22.02 4.40
C ASN A 40 1.94 -22.85 4.69
N ASP A 41 1.26 -22.61 5.83
CA ASP A 41 0.01 -23.28 6.17
C ASP A 41 -1.11 -22.94 5.17
N LEU A 42 -1.19 -21.69 4.71
CA LEU A 42 -2.13 -21.26 3.68
C LEU A 42 -1.86 -21.93 2.32
N ILE A 43 -0.59 -21.99 1.90
CA ILE A 43 -0.18 -22.67 0.66
C ILE A 43 -0.51 -24.16 0.75
N HIS A 44 -0.22 -24.80 1.89
CA HIS A 44 -0.46 -26.22 2.09
C HIS A 44 -1.96 -26.55 2.12
N LYS A 45 -2.78 -25.72 2.76
CA LYS A 45 -4.25 -25.84 2.72
C LYS A 45 -4.81 -25.63 1.32
N ARG A 46 -4.33 -24.62 0.57
CA ARG A 46 -4.73 -24.36 -0.82
C ARG A 46 -4.41 -25.54 -1.75
N ARG A 47 -3.22 -26.16 -1.60
CA ARG A 47 -2.84 -27.38 -2.34
C ARG A 47 -3.75 -28.57 -2.01
N LYS A 48 -4.09 -28.78 -0.73
CA LYS A 48 -4.99 -29.87 -0.31
C LYS A 48 -6.44 -29.69 -0.76
N LEU A 49 -6.92 -28.45 -0.89
CA LEU A 49 -8.29 -28.15 -1.32
C LEU A 49 -8.50 -28.31 -2.84
N GLY A 50 -7.47 -28.72 -3.60
CA GLY A 50 -7.65 -29.09 -5.00
C GLY A 50 -8.13 -27.94 -5.90
N CYS A 51 -7.78 -26.69 -5.58
CA CYS A 51 -7.99 -25.55 -6.48
C CYS A 51 -6.94 -25.57 -7.61
N ALA A 52 -6.93 -26.65 -8.39
CA ALA A 52 -6.30 -26.70 -9.70
C ALA A 52 -7.21 -25.95 -10.69
N ASN A 53 -7.42 -24.65 -10.47
CA ASN A 53 -7.90 -23.78 -11.53
C ASN A 53 -6.68 -23.33 -12.32
N ASP A 54 -6.76 -23.49 -13.65
CA ASP A 54 -5.74 -23.22 -14.68
C ASP A 54 -5.19 -21.77 -14.68
N HIS A 55 -5.71 -20.89 -13.82
CA HIS A 55 -5.33 -19.49 -13.69
C HIS A 55 -4.29 -19.19 -12.60
N ASP A 56 -3.94 -20.15 -11.73
CA ASP A 56 -3.07 -19.87 -10.58
C ASP A 56 -1.58 -20.06 -10.93
N LEU A 57 -1.07 -19.18 -11.81
CA LEU A 57 0.35 -19.05 -12.19
C LEU A 57 1.30 -18.94 -10.99
N LEU A 58 0.75 -18.54 -9.84
CA LEU A 58 1.46 -18.38 -8.57
C LEU A 58 1.85 -19.72 -7.93
N LEU A 59 1.11 -20.81 -8.18
CA LEU A 59 1.36 -22.12 -7.55
C LEU A 59 2.46 -22.96 -8.23
N ARG A 60 2.95 -22.52 -9.40
CA ARG A 60 4.01 -23.21 -10.17
C ARG A 60 5.44 -22.79 -9.82
N HIS A 61 5.59 -21.73 -9.04
CA HIS A 61 6.89 -21.18 -8.65
C HIS A 61 7.33 -21.73 -7.29
N ASP A 62 8.61 -21.55 -6.96
CA ASP A 62 9.18 -21.97 -5.68
C ASP A 62 8.36 -21.42 -4.49
N ASP A 63 8.15 -22.29 -3.49
CA ASP A 63 7.36 -21.96 -2.28
C ASP A 63 7.90 -20.72 -1.56
N GLU A 64 9.21 -20.47 -1.64
CA GLU A 64 9.84 -19.25 -1.11
C GLU A 64 9.48 -17.99 -1.91
N TYR A 65 9.43 -18.08 -3.24
CA TYR A 65 9.06 -16.96 -4.09
C TYR A 65 7.58 -16.59 -3.89
N LEU A 66 6.70 -17.59 -3.86
CA LEU A 66 5.28 -17.40 -3.60
C LEU A 66 5.04 -16.75 -2.23
N ARG A 67 5.76 -17.23 -1.20
CA ARG A 67 5.70 -16.64 0.14
C ARG A 67 6.08 -15.17 0.13
N ASN A 68 7.20 -14.83 -0.51
CA ASN A 68 7.68 -13.45 -0.57
C ASN A 68 6.67 -12.55 -1.30
N ILE A 69 6.02 -13.04 -2.36
CA ILE A 69 4.94 -12.32 -3.05
C ILE A 69 3.75 -12.07 -2.12
N VAL A 70 3.23 -13.11 -1.46
CA VAL A 70 2.07 -12.98 -0.56
C VAL A 70 2.36 -12.00 0.57
N VAL A 71 3.56 -12.07 1.16
CA VAL A 71 3.99 -11.13 2.21
C VAL A 71 4.08 -9.71 1.67
N SER A 72 4.67 -9.50 0.48
CA SER A 72 4.72 -8.18 -0.16
C SER A 72 3.32 -7.62 -0.42
N PHE A 73 2.38 -8.43 -0.90
CA PHE A 73 0.99 -8.01 -1.11
C PHE A 73 0.28 -7.65 0.20
N LEU A 74 0.46 -8.44 1.25
CA LEU A 74 -0.13 -8.17 2.57
C LEU A 74 0.44 -6.88 3.18
N LEU A 75 1.75 -6.67 3.08
CA LEU A 75 2.41 -5.45 3.55
C LEU A 75 1.96 -4.23 2.75
N ALA A 76 1.95 -4.33 1.42
CA ALA A 76 1.51 -3.26 0.54
C ALA A 76 0.04 -2.88 0.80
N GLY A 77 -0.87 -3.85 0.91
CA GLY A 77 -2.29 -3.58 1.12
C GLY A 77 -2.62 -3.00 2.49
N ARG A 78 -1.97 -3.49 3.55
CA ARG A 78 -2.30 -3.11 4.93
C ARG A 78 -1.86 -1.69 5.27
N ASP A 79 -0.60 -1.37 5.06
CA ASP A 79 -0.03 -0.12 5.58
C ASP A 79 -0.41 1.08 4.69
N ILE A 80 -0.47 0.86 3.37
CA ILE A 80 -0.80 1.91 2.39
C ILE A 80 -2.31 2.19 2.41
N GLY A 81 -3.15 1.14 2.46
CA GLY A 81 -4.61 1.28 2.46
C GLY A 81 -5.15 1.87 3.76
N ALA A 82 -4.69 1.38 4.91
CA ALA A 82 -5.22 1.84 6.20
C ALA A 82 -4.83 3.30 6.49
N SER A 83 -3.59 3.69 6.20
CA SER A 83 -3.14 5.06 6.43
C SER A 83 -3.85 6.06 5.52
N ALA A 84 -4.08 5.71 4.25
CA ALA A 84 -4.89 6.52 3.33
C ALA A 84 -6.31 6.68 3.87
N LEU A 85 -7.05 5.59 4.04
CA LEU A 85 -8.45 5.66 4.46
C LEU A 85 -8.63 6.33 5.82
N THR A 86 -7.87 5.92 6.84
CA THR A 86 -8.02 6.47 8.20
C THR A 86 -7.66 7.96 8.25
N LYS A 87 -6.61 8.38 7.55
CA LYS A 87 -6.08 9.73 7.71
C LYS A 87 -6.65 10.71 6.68
N SER A 88 -6.76 10.35 5.40
CA SER A 88 -7.24 11.30 4.39
C SER A 88 -8.76 11.33 4.37
N PHE A 89 -9.40 10.18 4.26
CA PHE A 89 -10.85 10.11 4.05
C PHE A 89 -11.65 10.54 5.29
N PHE A 90 -11.39 9.95 6.46
CA PHE A 90 -12.14 10.31 7.68
C PHE A 90 -11.85 11.74 8.16
N TRP A 91 -10.62 12.22 7.98
CA TRP A 91 -10.28 13.59 8.36
C TRP A 91 -10.91 14.62 7.43
N LEU A 92 -10.95 14.37 6.11
CA LEU A 92 -11.65 15.23 5.16
C LEU A 92 -13.16 15.24 5.42
N LEU A 93 -13.76 14.09 5.71
CA LEU A 93 -15.17 14.00 6.11
C LEU A 93 -15.47 14.74 7.43
N ALA A 94 -14.54 14.73 8.38
CA ALA A 94 -14.68 15.46 9.64
C ALA A 94 -14.60 16.99 9.44
N ARG A 95 -13.82 17.46 8.45
CA ARG A 95 -13.72 18.89 8.12
C ARG A 95 -14.87 19.37 7.23
N HIS A 96 -15.41 18.50 6.38
CA HIS A 96 -16.50 18.82 5.45
C HIS A 96 -17.77 18.06 5.81
N VAL A 97 -18.40 18.45 6.93
CA VAL A 97 -19.67 17.85 7.41
C VAL A 97 -20.79 17.96 6.37
N GLU A 98 -20.77 19.02 5.55
CA GLU A 98 -21.72 19.24 4.44
C GLU A 98 -21.72 18.10 3.41
N VAL A 99 -20.57 17.45 3.20
CA VAL A 99 -20.41 16.33 2.25
C VAL A 99 -20.87 15.00 2.88
N SER A 100 -20.74 14.86 4.20
CA SER A 100 -21.09 13.65 4.95
C SER A 100 -22.59 13.35 4.97
N GLY A 101 -23.44 14.38 5.03
CA GLY A 101 -24.90 14.24 5.01
C GLY A 101 -25.42 13.58 3.73
N PRO A 102 -25.20 14.18 2.54
CA PRO A 102 -25.59 13.61 1.25
C PRO A 102 -24.98 12.24 0.99
N MET A 103 -23.74 12.00 1.45
CA MET A 103 -23.07 10.72 1.33
C MET A 103 -23.82 9.61 2.09
N ARG A 104 -24.19 9.87 3.35
CA ARG A 104 -24.95 8.93 4.18
C ARG A 104 -26.32 8.64 3.60
N GLU A 105 -26.99 9.64 3.05
CA GLU A 105 -28.29 9.44 2.40
C GLU A 105 -28.18 8.53 1.16
N LYS A 106 -27.16 8.74 0.31
CA LYS A 106 -26.89 7.90 -0.86
C LYS A 106 -26.53 6.46 -0.47
N ILE A 107 -25.73 6.28 0.57
CA ILE A 107 -25.40 4.96 1.11
C ILE A 107 -26.66 4.28 1.64
N ASN A 108 -27.46 4.98 2.44
CA ASN A 108 -28.70 4.44 2.97
C ASN A 108 -29.65 4.05 1.83
N ARG A 109 -29.85 4.91 0.83
CA ARG A 109 -30.69 4.59 -0.34
C ARG A 109 -30.21 3.35 -1.10
N ALA A 110 -28.90 3.18 -1.26
CA ALA A 110 -28.32 1.98 -1.87
C ALA A 110 -28.50 0.70 -1.02
N LEU A 111 -28.65 0.86 0.30
CA LEU A 111 -28.81 -0.23 1.26
C LEU A 111 -30.28 -0.53 1.62
N SER A 112 -31.20 0.44 1.49
CA SER A 112 -32.61 0.34 1.88
C SER A 112 -33.43 -0.71 1.13
N GLY A 113 -32.90 -1.28 0.04
CA GLY A 113 -33.50 -2.42 -0.66
C GLY A 113 -33.04 -3.79 -0.14
N SER A 114 -32.19 -3.84 0.89
CA SER A 114 -31.59 -5.07 1.42
C SER A 114 -32.10 -5.32 2.84
N GLY A 115 -33.29 -5.90 2.96
CA GLY A 115 -33.68 -6.55 4.21
C GLY A 115 -32.64 -7.61 4.56
N GLU A 116 -32.22 -7.63 5.83
CA GLU A 116 -31.15 -8.44 6.42
C GLU A 116 -29.69 -8.06 6.09
N ALA A 117 -28.99 -7.68 7.17
CA ALA A 117 -27.55 -7.79 7.40
C ALA A 117 -26.64 -7.70 6.16
N VAL A 118 -26.53 -6.50 5.59
CA VAL A 118 -25.29 -5.86 5.06
C VAL A 118 -24.27 -6.84 4.44
N ILE A 119 -24.69 -7.70 3.52
CA ILE A 119 -23.74 -8.27 2.54
C ILE A 119 -23.62 -7.20 1.46
N VAL A 120 -22.67 -6.30 1.64
CA VAL A 120 -22.32 -5.32 0.60
C VAL A 120 -21.69 -6.11 -0.55
N THR A 121 -22.50 -6.53 -1.50
CA THR A 121 -22.03 -7.21 -2.72
C THR A 121 -21.12 -6.27 -3.49
N VAL A 122 -20.07 -6.80 -4.11
CA VAL A 122 -19.12 -6.03 -4.95
C VAL A 122 -19.85 -5.17 -6.01
N ASN A 123 -20.97 -5.67 -6.55
CA ASN A 123 -21.80 -4.91 -7.49
C ASN A 123 -22.43 -3.66 -6.85
N LYS A 124 -22.98 -3.77 -5.63
CA LYS A 124 -23.52 -2.61 -4.90
C LYS A 124 -22.44 -1.59 -4.57
N MET A 125 -21.20 -2.02 -4.33
CA MET A 125 -20.08 -1.10 -4.14
C MET A 125 -19.77 -0.32 -5.42
N ARG A 126 -19.85 -0.93 -6.61
CA ARG A 126 -19.60 -0.24 -7.89
C ARG A 126 -20.60 0.88 -8.14
N ASP A 127 -21.85 0.71 -7.71
CA ASP A 127 -22.90 1.70 -7.91
C ASP A 127 -22.76 2.94 -7.00
N MET A 128 -21.90 2.89 -5.98
CA MET A 128 -21.63 4.00 -5.06
C MET A 128 -20.66 5.04 -5.64
N GLN A 129 -20.99 5.63 -6.78
CA GLN A 129 -20.16 6.61 -7.49
C GLN A 129 -19.69 7.77 -6.59
N TYR A 130 -20.55 8.27 -5.71
CA TYR A 130 -20.20 9.37 -4.81
C TYR A 130 -19.10 9.00 -3.81
N VAL A 131 -19.10 7.76 -3.33
CA VAL A 131 -18.07 7.26 -2.40
C VAL A 131 -16.75 7.07 -3.14
N HIS A 132 -16.78 6.53 -4.36
CA HIS A 132 -15.59 6.39 -5.19
C HIS A 132 -14.93 7.74 -5.44
N VAL A 133 -15.70 8.73 -5.90
CA VAL A 133 -15.19 10.09 -6.15
C VAL A 133 -14.58 10.67 -4.88
N ALA A 134 -15.28 10.59 -3.73
CA ALA A 134 -14.73 11.10 -2.47
C ALA A 134 -13.43 10.41 -2.05
N ILE A 135 -13.29 9.10 -2.29
CA ILE A 135 -12.05 8.37 -2.03
C ILE A 135 -10.95 8.82 -3.01
N PHE A 136 -11.24 8.96 -4.30
CA PHE A 136 -10.26 9.41 -5.30
C PHE A 136 -9.76 10.84 -5.02
N GLU A 137 -10.66 11.78 -4.74
CA GLU A 137 -10.32 13.14 -4.32
C GLU A 137 -9.43 13.12 -3.06
N SER A 138 -9.75 12.27 -2.09
CA SER A 138 -8.93 12.14 -0.88
C SER A 138 -7.51 11.61 -1.17
N MET A 139 -7.36 10.74 -2.17
CA MET A 139 -6.06 10.20 -2.60
C MET A 139 -5.27 11.19 -3.46
N GLN A 140 -5.94 12.08 -4.19
CA GLN A 140 -5.30 13.16 -4.93
C GLN A 140 -4.67 14.17 -3.97
N ILE A 141 -5.43 14.58 -2.95
CA ILE A 141 -4.95 15.50 -1.90
C ILE A 141 -3.89 14.81 -1.03
N PHE A 142 -4.11 13.55 -0.66
CA PHE A 142 -3.19 12.80 0.22
C PHE A 142 -2.84 11.44 -0.41
N PRO A 143 -1.85 11.40 -1.32
CA PRO A 143 -1.38 10.16 -1.87
C PRO A 143 -0.74 9.32 -0.75
N SER A 144 -1.08 8.04 -0.74
CA SER A 144 -0.61 7.08 0.26
C SER A 144 0.90 6.86 0.23
N VAL A 145 1.51 7.04 -0.95
CA VAL A 145 2.95 7.07 -1.15
C VAL A 145 3.33 8.47 -1.63
N GLN A 146 3.93 9.26 -0.74
CA GLN A 146 4.24 10.67 -0.98
C GLN A 146 5.52 10.89 -1.81
N PHE A 147 6.44 9.92 -1.77
CA PHE A 147 7.76 9.98 -2.39
C PHE A 147 8.10 8.60 -2.95
N ASP A 148 8.55 8.56 -4.20
CA ASP A 148 9.24 7.38 -4.73
C ASP A 148 10.65 7.77 -5.17
N SER A 149 11.61 6.94 -4.78
CA SER A 149 13.03 7.18 -4.99
C SER A 149 13.62 6.06 -5.81
N LYS A 150 14.19 6.41 -6.97
CA LYS A 150 14.89 5.50 -7.86
C LYS A 150 16.38 5.81 -7.84
N PHE A 151 17.20 4.76 -7.96
CA PHE A 151 18.65 4.88 -8.03
C PHE A 151 19.13 4.64 -9.46
N CYS A 152 19.97 5.53 -9.97
CA CYS A 152 20.54 5.38 -11.31
C CYS A 152 21.61 4.29 -11.32
N THR A 153 21.37 3.22 -12.08
CA THR A 153 22.30 2.09 -12.26
C THR A 153 23.43 2.40 -13.24
N ALA A 154 23.15 3.24 -14.23
CA ALA A 154 24.08 3.77 -15.23
C ALA A 154 23.86 5.28 -15.41
N ASP A 155 24.84 5.95 -16.00
CA ASP A 155 24.74 7.36 -16.36
C ASP A 155 23.59 7.52 -17.38
N ASN A 156 22.62 8.39 -17.07
CA ASN A 156 21.45 8.63 -17.91
C ASN A 156 21.23 10.13 -18.09
N VAL A 157 20.71 10.50 -19.26
CA VAL A 157 20.28 11.86 -19.55
C VAL A 157 18.76 11.90 -19.40
N LEU A 158 18.26 12.81 -18.55
CA LEU A 158 16.83 13.03 -18.41
C LEU A 158 16.27 13.68 -19.69
N LEU A 159 14.95 13.62 -19.89
CA LEU A 159 14.28 14.24 -21.04
C LEU A 159 14.53 15.76 -21.13
N ASP A 160 14.89 16.38 -20.02
CA ASP A 160 15.26 17.80 -19.88
C ASP A 160 16.75 18.09 -20.16
N GLY A 161 17.51 17.10 -20.66
CA GLY A 161 18.95 17.23 -20.95
C GLY A 161 19.87 17.16 -19.71
N MET A 162 19.30 17.05 -18.50
CA MET A 162 20.05 16.90 -17.26
C MET A 162 20.79 15.54 -17.19
N VAL A 163 22.10 15.56 -16.97
CA VAL A 163 22.91 14.34 -16.84
C VAL A 163 22.89 13.86 -15.38
N VAL A 164 22.37 12.65 -15.17
CA VAL A 164 22.33 12.00 -13.86
C VAL A 164 23.38 10.89 -13.82
N ARG A 165 24.35 11.04 -12.92
CA ARG A 165 25.46 10.08 -12.75
C ARG A 165 25.02 8.83 -12.00
N ARG A 166 25.68 7.71 -12.28
CA ARG A 166 25.51 6.43 -11.59
C ARG A 166 25.60 6.59 -10.07
N GLY A 167 24.63 6.01 -9.36
CA GLY A 167 24.54 6.07 -7.90
C GLY A 167 23.78 7.28 -7.37
N THR A 168 23.39 8.22 -8.23
CA THR A 168 22.52 9.34 -7.84
C THR A 168 21.10 8.83 -7.55
N ARG A 169 20.47 9.34 -6.49
CA ARG A 169 19.08 9.06 -6.16
C ARG A 169 18.19 10.16 -6.74
N VAL A 170 17.26 9.77 -7.59
CA VAL A 170 16.23 10.65 -8.13
C VAL A 170 14.95 10.36 -7.38
N THR A 171 14.37 11.37 -6.73
CA THR A 171 13.12 11.24 -5.98
C THR A 171 12.09 12.15 -6.61
N TYR A 172 10.92 11.59 -6.93
CA TYR A 172 9.78 12.40 -7.33
C TYR A 172 8.75 12.45 -6.20
N HIS A 173 8.17 13.63 -6.02
CA HIS A 173 7.20 13.92 -4.97
C HIS A 173 5.80 13.95 -5.59
N THR A 174 5.08 12.83 -5.52
CA THR A 174 3.72 12.70 -6.06
C THR A 174 2.76 13.70 -5.44
N TYR A 175 2.93 13.99 -4.14
CA TYR A 175 2.14 14.99 -3.44
C TYR A 175 2.31 16.37 -4.11
N THR A 176 3.52 16.90 -4.20
CA THR A 176 3.72 18.27 -4.74
C THR A 176 3.38 18.36 -6.22
N MET A 177 3.62 17.31 -7.00
CA MET A 177 3.24 17.27 -8.42
C MET A 177 1.73 17.35 -8.62
N GLY A 178 0.92 16.82 -7.68
CA GLY A 178 -0.54 16.92 -7.76
C GLY A 178 -1.11 18.33 -7.54
N TRP A 179 -0.30 19.27 -7.02
CA TRP A 179 -0.70 20.67 -6.79
C TRP A 179 -0.07 21.64 -7.80
N MET A 180 0.72 21.15 -8.76
CA MET A 180 1.25 22.01 -9.82
C MET A 180 0.17 22.23 -10.88
N GLU A 181 -0.18 23.50 -11.13
CA GLU A 181 -1.20 23.89 -12.11
C GLU A 181 -0.74 23.73 -13.57
N GLU A 182 0.56 23.58 -13.79
CA GLU A 182 1.16 23.41 -15.12
C GLU A 182 2.09 22.17 -15.15
N LEU A 183 1.91 21.35 -16.17
CA LEU A 183 2.79 20.26 -16.61
C LEU A 183 3.20 20.49 -18.06
#